data_AF-A0A075WET8-F1
#
_entry.id   AF-A0A075WET8-F1
#
_cell.length_a   1.000
_cell.length_b   1.000
_cell.length_c   1.000
_cell.angle_alpha   90.00
_cell.angle_beta   90.00
_cell.angle_gamma   90.00
#
_symmetry.space_group_name_H-M   'P 1'
#
loop_
_entity.id
_entity.type
_entity.pdbx_description
1 polymer ?
#
loop_
_entity_poly.entity_id
_entity_poly.type
_entity_poly.pdbx_seq_one_letter_code
_entity_poly.pdbx_strand_id
1 'polypeptide(L)'
;MKKLLLLLILLIFAAKVTAEEWAGADEKAEEVIKELKPDYEPWFSPIFEPPSGEIESMLFSLQAAIGSLIIGYFLGYYRGLKHARNA
;
A
#
# COMPACT_ATOMS: atom_id res chain seq x y z
N MET A 1 24.30 -7.07 -3.90
CA MET A 1 23.54 -7.15 -5.17
C MET A 1 22.68 -8.40 -5.26
N LYS A 2 23.24 -9.62 -5.13
CA LYS A 2 22.46 -10.88 -5.17
C LYS A 2 21.26 -10.93 -4.20
N LYS A 3 21.43 -10.47 -2.96
CA LYS A 3 20.34 -10.42 -1.95
C LYS A 3 19.22 -9.43 -2.31
N LEU A 4 19.57 -8.30 -2.93
CA LEU A 4 18.60 -7.28 -3.37
C LEU A 4 17.82 -7.79 -4.60
N LEU A 5 18.51 -8.45 -5.53
CA LEU A 5 17.89 -9.10 -6.68
C LEU A 5 16.91 -10.21 -6.24
N LEU A 6 17.30 -11.03 -5.27
CA LEU A 6 16.42 -12.06 -4.69
C LEU A 6 15.20 -11.46 -4.00
N LEU A 7 15.38 -10.37 -3.24
CA LEU A 7 14.28 -9.66 -2.59
C LEU A 7 13.32 -9.07 -3.63
N LEU A 8 13.84 -8.48 -4.71
CA LEU A 8 13.06 -7.93 -5.81
C LEU A 8 12.26 -9.02 -6.53
N ILE A 9 12.89 -10.16 -6.82
CA ILE A 9 12.22 -11.32 -7.44
C ILE A 9 11.11 -11.85 -6.53
N LEU A 10 11.36 -11.94 -5.21
CA LEU A 10 10.36 -12.37 -4.23
C LEU A 10 9.16 -11.41 -4.19
N LEU A 11 9.41 -10.10 -4.20
CA LEU A 11 8.36 -9.08 -4.21
C LEU A 11 7.53 -9.11 -5.49
N ILE A 12 8.16 -9.29 -6.66
CA ILE A 12 7.46 -9.42 -7.94
C ILE A 12 6.60 -10.69 -7.96
N PHE A 13 7.11 -11.80 -7.40
CA PHE A 13 6.36 -13.05 -7.33
C PHE A 13 5.16 -12.92 -6.38
N ALA A 14 5.35 -12.31 -5.20
CA ALA A 14 4.27 -12.03 -4.26
C ALA A 14 3.18 -11.16 -4.88
N ALA A 15 3.55 -10.08 -5.59
CA ALA A 15 2.61 -9.19 -6.26
C ALA A 15 1.80 -9.89 -7.38
N LYS A 16 2.38 -10.89 -8.07
CA LYS A 16 1.67 -11.70 -9.07
C LYS A 16 0.69 -12.70 -8.45
N VAL A 17 0.97 -13.20 -7.25
CA VAL A 17 0.08 -14.15 -6.54
C VAL A 17 -1.14 -13.42 -5.98
N THR A 18 -1.07 -12.11 -5.75
CA THR A 18 -2.14 -11.27 -5.20
C THR A 18 -2.76 -10.35 -6.25
N ALA A 19 -2.89 -10.78 -7.50
CA ALA A 19 -3.50 -9.99 -8.58
C ALA A 19 -5.03 -9.88 -8.42
N GLU A 20 -5.47 -9.51 -7.22
CA GLU A 20 -6.81 -9.04 -6.91
C GLU A 20 -6.90 -7.57 -7.37
N GLU A 21 -8.09 -7.09 -7.71
CA GLU A 21 -8.30 -5.65 -7.89
C GLU A 21 -7.80 -4.94 -6.62
N TRP A 22 -7.06 -3.84 -6.81
CA TRP A 22 -6.52 -3.04 -5.71
C TRP A 22 -7.67 -2.29 -5.04
N ALA A 23 -8.50 -3.05 -4.31
CA ALA A 23 -9.64 -2.57 -3.56
C ALA A 23 -9.19 -1.96 -2.24
N GLY A 24 -9.94 -0.96 -1.78
CA GLY A 24 -9.73 -0.36 -0.48
C GLY A 24 -9.92 -1.38 0.66
N ALA A 25 -9.26 -1.14 1.79
CA ALA A 25 -9.46 -1.97 2.98
C ALA A 25 -10.92 -1.94 3.48
N ASP A 26 -11.60 -0.80 3.28
CA ASP A 26 -12.97 -0.57 3.72
C ASP A 26 -13.99 -1.43 2.95
N GLU A 27 -13.75 -1.68 1.66
CA GLU A 27 -14.63 -2.50 0.81
C GLU A 27 -14.66 -3.95 1.29
N LYS A 28 -13.49 -4.51 1.65
CA LYS A 28 -13.39 -5.85 2.26
C LYS A 28 -14.06 -5.91 3.63
N ALA A 29 -13.98 -4.83 4.40
CA ALA A 29 -14.63 -4.76 5.70
C ALA A 29 -16.16 -4.73 5.57
N GLU A 30 -16.70 -3.98 4.60
CA GLU A 30 -18.14 -3.96 4.32
C GLU A 30 -18.69 -5.33 3.93
N GLU A 31 -17.96 -6.07 3.09
CA GLU A 31 -18.37 -7.39 2.63
C GLU A 31 -18.54 -8.36 3.80
N VAL A 32 -17.54 -8.40 4.70
CA VAL A 32 -17.59 -9.22 5.92
C VAL A 32 -18.70 -8.77 6.88
N ILE A 33 -18.94 -7.46 6.99
CA ILE A 33 -20.03 -6.93 7.83
C ILE A 33 -21.40 -7.38 7.28
N LYS A 34 -21.61 -7.29 5.96
CA LYS A 34 -22.84 -7.73 5.30
C LYS A 34 -23.10 -9.23 5.50
N GLU A 35 -22.04 -10.04 5.50
CA GLU A 35 -22.15 -11.48 5.81
C GLU A 35 -22.50 -11.77 7.27
N LEU A 36 -21.86 -11.07 8.21
CA LEU A 36 -22.05 -11.33 9.65
C LEU A 36 -23.34 -10.73 10.22
N LYS A 37 -23.78 -9.58 9.68
CA LYS A 37 -24.97 -8.86 10.11
C LYS A 37 -25.67 -8.22 8.90
N PRO A 38 -26.59 -8.94 8.25
CA PRO A 38 -27.31 -8.42 7.08
C PRO A 38 -28.19 -7.20 7.39
N ASP A 39 -28.64 -7.05 8.64
CA ASP A 39 -29.46 -5.91 9.08
C ASP A 39 -28.64 -4.70 9.57
N TYR A 40 -27.32 -4.67 9.33
CA TYR A 40 -26.46 -3.58 9.78
C TYR A 40 -26.62 -2.34 8.89
N GLU A 41 -26.96 -1.20 9.51
CA GLU A 41 -26.95 0.10 8.86
C GLU A 41 -25.62 0.84 9.09
N PRO A 42 -24.95 1.33 8.02
CA PRO A 42 -23.74 2.14 8.15
C PRO A 42 -24.00 3.43 8.96
N TRP A 43 -23.18 3.67 9.99
CA TRP A 43 -23.27 4.87 10.82
C TRP A 43 -22.48 6.07 10.26
N PHE A 44 -21.74 5.85 9.16
CA PHE A 44 -20.93 6.86 8.47
C PHE A 44 -20.99 6.64 6.96
N SER A 45 -20.97 7.73 6.21
CA SER A 45 -20.82 7.73 4.77
C SER A 45 -19.61 8.58 4.37
N PRO A 46 -18.83 8.19 3.35
CA PRO A 46 -17.71 8.99 2.87
C PRO A 46 -18.15 10.42 2.54
N ILE A 47 -17.41 11.42 3.00
CA ILE A 47 -17.65 12.84 2.66
C ILE A 47 -17.25 13.10 1.19
N PHE A 48 -16.35 12.29 0.66
CA PHE A 48 -15.86 12.34 -0.71
C PHE A 48 -15.69 10.92 -1.22
N GLU A 49 -16.19 10.67 -2.42
CA GLU A 49 -16.01 9.43 -3.16
C GLU A 49 -15.38 9.78 -4.52
N PRO A 50 -14.30 9.09 -4.93
CA PRO A 50 -13.66 9.34 -6.21
C PRO A 50 -14.65 9.15 -7.38
N PRO A 51 -14.58 9.97 -8.45
CA PRO A 51 -15.49 9.85 -9.59
C PRO A 51 -15.38 8.51 -10.35
N SER A 52 -14.28 7.76 -10.14
CA SER A 52 -14.06 6.42 -10.67
C SER A 52 -13.07 5.65 -9.81
N GLY A 53 -13.17 4.32 -9.81
CA GLY A 53 -12.19 3.42 -9.16
C GLY A 53 -10.79 3.51 -9.76
N GLU A 54 -10.66 3.97 -11.01
CA GLU A 54 -9.35 4.28 -11.60
C GLU A 54 -8.67 5.46 -10.88
N ILE A 55 -9.42 6.53 -10.59
CA ILE A 55 -8.90 7.69 -9.85
C ILE A 55 -8.53 7.29 -8.43
N GLU A 56 -9.35 6.45 -7.78
CA GLU A 56 -9.05 5.88 -6.47
C GLU A 56 -7.71 5.11 -6.48
N SER A 57 -7.53 4.20 -7.44
CA SER A 57 -6.31 3.43 -7.62
C SER A 57 -5.08 4.33 -7.88
N MET A 58 -5.25 5.42 -8.65
CA MET A 58 -4.19 6.41 -8.88
C MET A 58 -3.81 7.15 -7.58
N LEU A 59 -4.78 7.53 -6.76
CA LEU A 59 -4.54 8.19 -5.48
C LEU A 59 -3.78 7.27 -4.51
N PHE A 60 -4.16 5.99 -4.43
CA PHE A 60 -3.42 4.99 -3.64
C PHE A 60 -1.99 4.77 -4.17
N SER A 61 -1.83 4.70 -5.49
CA SER A 61 -0.51 4.55 -6.12
C SER A 61 0.39 5.74 -5.82
N LEU A 62 -0.15 6.97 -5.84
CA LEU A 62 0.58 8.17 -5.48
C LEU A 62 0.99 8.16 -4.00
N GLN A 63 0.08 7.79 -3.10
CA GLN A 63 0.38 7.65 -1.67
C GLN A 63 1.50 6.63 -1.44
N ALA A 64 1.44 5.47 -2.10
CA ALA A 64 2.47 4.43 -2.01
C ALA A 64 3.84 4.93 -2.53
N ALA A 65 3.86 5.67 -3.64
CA ALA A 65 5.08 6.25 -4.19
C ALA A 65 5.72 7.26 -3.23
N ILE A 66 4.92 8.17 -2.65
CA ILE A 66 5.38 9.15 -1.67
C ILE A 66 5.92 8.44 -0.42
N GLY A 67 5.18 7.47 0.13
CA GLY A 67 5.62 6.69 1.29
C GLY A 67 6.94 5.97 1.04
N SER A 68 7.09 5.37 -0.14
CA SER A 68 8.33 4.68 -0.55
C SER A 68 9.52 5.64 -0.66
N LEU A 69 9.30 6.86 -1.16
CA LEU A 69 10.33 7.89 -1.25
C LEU A 69 10.80 8.34 0.15
N ILE A 70 9.86 8.57 1.07
CA ILE A 70 10.18 8.96 2.46
C ILE A 70 11.01 7.86 3.13
N ILE A 71 10.54 6.61 3.08
CA ILE A 71 11.25 5.47 3.67
C ILE A 71 12.64 5.32 3.04
N GLY A 72 12.74 5.39 1.71
CA GLY A 72 14.00 5.31 0.99
C GLY A 72 14.99 6.40 1.38
N TYR A 73 14.51 7.64 1.54
CA TYR A 73 15.33 8.77 2.01
C TYR A 73 15.91 8.51 3.39
N PHE A 74 15.10 8.09 4.37
CA PHE A 74 15.59 7.80 5.72
C PHE A 74 16.63 6.68 5.73
N LEU A 75 16.35 5.57 5.05
CA LEU A 75 17.29 4.45 4.94
C LEU A 75 18.61 4.89 4.29
N GLY A 76 18.55 5.71 3.24
CA GLY A 76 19.71 6.29 2.58
C GLY A 76 20.52 7.21 3.49
N TYR A 77 19.84 8.13 4.18
CA TYR A 77 20.43 9.09 5.10
C TYR A 77 21.20 8.41 6.23
N TYR A 78 20.59 7.45 6.93
CA TYR A 78 21.26 6.71 8.01
C TYR A 78 22.43 5.86 7.51
N ARG A 79 22.33 5.30 6.29
CA ARG A 79 23.44 4.55 5.69
C ARG A 79 24.62 5.47 5.38
N GLY A 80 24.35 6.69 4.91
CA GLY A 80 25.35 7.73 4.68
C GLY A 80 26.03 8.19 5.97
N LEU A 81 25.24 8.50 7.01
CA LEU A 81 25.76 8.85 8.33
C LEU A 81 26.69 7.77 8.91
N LYS A 82 26.31 6.49 8.79
CA LYS A 82 27.15 5.39 9.25
C LYS A 82 28.49 5.31 8.50
N HIS A 83 28.50 5.57 7.19
CA HIS A 83 29.74 5.61 6.42
C HIS A 83 30.62 6.80 6.83
N ALA A 84 30.04 7.99 7.00
CA ALA A 84 30.78 9.17 7.42
C ALA A 84 31.38 9.04 8.82
N ARG A 85 30.72 8.33 9.75
CA ARG A 85 31.24 8.08 11.10
C ARG A 85 32.37 7.04 11.13
N ASN A 86 32.41 6.16 10.14
CA ASN A 86 33.38 5.07 10.06
C ASN A 86 34.58 5.41 9.13
N ALA A 87 34.58 6.59 8.53
CA ALA A 87 35.68 7.15 7.75
C ALA A 87 36.51 8.08 8.63
#